data_AF-A0A1B2HM57-F1
#
_entry.id   AF-A0A1B2HM57-F1
#
_cell.length_a   1.000
_cell.length_b   1.000
_cell.length_c   1.000
_cell.angle_alpha   90.00
_cell.angle_beta   90.00
_cell.angle_gamma   90.00
#
_symmetry.space_group_name_H-M   'P 1'
#
loop_
_entity.id
_entity.type
_entity.pdbx_description
1 polymer ?
#
loop_
_entity_poly.entity_id
_entity_poly.type
_entity_poly.pdbx_seq_one_letter_code
_entity_poly.pdbx_strand_id
1 'polypeptide(L)'
;MAARRGEPVEVALLRGHAGPVHAVGLTPKGDEVVTGGADRAVRLWNVDLRDPAVRICEQAVPRMTGTEWDRYFAGLDFAPPCRD
;
A
#
# COMPACT_ATOMS: atom_id res chain seq x y z
N MET A 1 10.77 -3.86 26.30
CA MET A 1 9.35 -4.23 26.49
C MET A 1 8.83 -4.69 25.13
N ALA A 2 8.54 -5.98 24.95
CA ALA A 2 8.11 -6.52 23.67
C ALA A 2 6.60 -6.27 23.48
N ALA A 3 6.20 -5.74 22.32
CA ALA A 3 4.80 -5.54 21.97
C ALA A 3 4.03 -6.87 22.04
N ARG A 4 2.83 -6.85 22.60
CA ARG A 4 1.96 -8.03 22.71
C ARG A 4 1.39 -8.35 21.33
N ARG A 5 1.43 -9.61 20.90
CA ARG A 5 0.64 -10.06 19.74
C ARG A 5 -0.84 -9.75 20.03
N GLY A 6 -1.50 -9.02 19.14
CA GLY A 6 -2.94 -8.75 19.21
C GLY A 6 -3.34 -7.30 19.52
N GLU A 7 -2.40 -6.36 19.68
CA GLU A 7 -2.75 -4.95 19.73
C GLU A 7 -2.96 -4.39 18.31
N PRO A 8 -4.10 -3.72 18.04
CA PRO A 8 -4.30 -3.03 16.78
C PRO A 8 -3.21 -1.98 16.56
N VAL A 9 -2.55 -2.04 15.41
CA VAL A 9 -1.58 -1.03 14.97
C VAL A 9 -2.17 -0.32 13.76
N GLU A 10 -2.08 1.01 13.74
CA GLU A 10 -2.43 1.78 12.55
C GLU A 10 -1.42 1.48 11.44
N VAL A 11 -1.90 0.89 10.33
CA VAL A 11 -1.05 0.51 9.18
C VAL A 11 -1.24 1.43 7.98
N ALA A 12 -2.36 2.16 7.91
CA ALA A 12 -2.70 3.05 6.81
C ALA A 12 -3.74 4.08 7.23
N LEU A 13 -3.74 5.23 6.54
CA LEU A 13 -4.76 6.27 6.67
C LEU A 13 -5.41 6.55 5.30
N LEU A 14 -6.66 6.13 5.16
CA LEU A 14 -7.44 6.23 3.92
C LEU A 14 -8.09 7.61 3.79
N ARG A 15 -7.34 8.57 3.23
CA ARG A 15 -7.83 9.94 3.01
C ARG A 15 -8.59 10.06 1.69
N GLY A 16 -9.80 10.60 1.73
CA GLY A 16 -10.50 10.97 0.50
C GLY A 16 -11.94 11.42 0.67
N HIS A 17 -12.66 10.98 1.71
CA HIS A 17 -13.99 11.51 1.96
C HIS A 17 -13.93 12.99 2.35
N ALA A 18 -14.83 13.79 1.77
CA ALA A 18 -14.94 15.23 2.06
C ALA A 18 -15.89 15.54 3.24
N GLY A 19 -16.31 14.50 3.97
CA GLY A 19 -17.18 14.60 5.13
C GLY A 19 -17.11 13.35 6.00
N PRO A 20 -17.89 13.28 7.09
CA PRO A 20 -17.91 12.14 8.00
C PRO A 20 -18.14 10.80 7.28
N VAL A 21 -17.40 9.77 7.69
CA VAL A 21 -17.62 8.40 7.24
C VAL A 21 -18.68 7.76 8.13
N HIS A 22 -19.72 7.21 7.51
CA HIS A 22 -20.86 6.61 8.22
C HIS A 22 -20.86 5.08 8.16
N ALA A 23 -20.15 4.49 7.20
CA ALA A 23 -20.08 3.04 7.03
C ALA A 23 -18.68 2.61 6.58
N VAL A 24 -18.26 1.44 7.08
CA VAL A 24 -17.05 0.72 6.67
C VAL A 24 -17.36 -0.77 6.54
N GLY A 25 -16.80 -1.41 5.52
CA GLY A 25 -16.89 -2.84 5.30
C GLY A 25 -15.61 -3.38 4.68
N LEU A 26 -15.34 -4.67 4.87
CA LEU A 26 -14.26 -5.40 4.22
C LEU A 26 -14.85 -6.35 3.19
N THR A 27 -14.13 -6.59 2.08
CA THR A 27 -14.47 -7.70 1.19
C THR A 27 -14.21 -9.04 1.88
N PRO A 28 -14.91 -10.12 1.48
CA PRO A 28 -14.66 -11.45 2.04
C PRO A 28 -13.20 -11.94 1.91
N LYS A 29 -12.48 -11.47 0.89
CA LYS A 29 -11.06 -11.78 0.67
C LYS A 29 -10.12 -10.94 1.54
N GLY A 30 -10.62 -9.84 2.13
CA GLY A 30 -9.85 -8.98 3.03
C GLY A 30 -8.82 -8.09 2.34
N ASP A 31 -8.87 -7.98 1.01
CA ASP A 31 -7.98 -7.19 0.17
C ASP A 31 -8.54 -5.81 -0.18
N GLU A 32 -9.81 -5.56 0.10
CA GLU A 32 -10.44 -4.26 -0.14
C GLU A 32 -11.29 -3.80 1.05
N VAL A 33 -11.28 -2.48 1.27
CA VAL A 33 -12.17 -1.78 2.20
C VAL A 33 -13.17 -0.96 1.40
N VAL A 34 -14.43 -1.01 1.79
CA VAL A 34 -15.51 -0.15 1.24
C VAL A 34 -15.90 0.86 2.31
N THR A 35 -15.94 2.15 1.96
CA THR A 35 -16.40 3.21 2.86
C THR A 35 -17.52 4.03 2.23
N GLY A 36 -18.48 4.48 3.04
CA GLY A 36 -19.56 5.38 2.64
C GLY A 36 -19.56 6.65 3.51
N GLY A 37 -19.66 7.82 2.87
CA GLY A 37 -19.52 9.12 3.54
C GLY A 37 -20.65 10.12 3.29
N ALA A 38 -20.71 11.15 4.13
CA ALA A 38 -21.64 12.28 4.01
C ALA A 38 -21.43 13.11 2.73
N ASP A 39 -20.27 12.95 2.08
CA ASP A 39 -19.97 13.53 0.77
C ASP A 39 -20.74 12.84 -0.38
N ARG A 40 -21.63 11.88 -0.06
CA ARG A 40 -22.43 11.10 -1.00
C ARG A 40 -21.59 10.21 -1.92
N ALA A 41 -20.36 9.90 -1.50
CA ALA A 41 -19.50 8.96 -2.21
C ALA A 41 -19.48 7.61 -1.49
N VAL A 42 -19.35 6.55 -2.30
CA VAL A 42 -18.80 5.27 -1.87
C VAL A 42 -17.40 5.17 -2.44
N ARG A 43 -16.43 4.76 -1.61
CA ARG A 43 -15.03 4.59 -2.03
C ARG A 43 -14.62 3.14 -1.78
N LEU A 44 -13.95 2.57 -2.79
CA LEU A 44 -13.30 1.27 -2.71
C LEU A 44 -11.80 1.50 -2.56
N TRP A 45 -11.19 0.88 -1.56
CA TRP A 45 -9.78 0.99 -1.25
C TRP A 45 -9.16 -0.39 -1.36
N ASN A 46 -8.21 -0.56 -2.27
CA ASN A 46 -7.35 -1.72 -2.25
C ASN A 46 -6.35 -1.56 -1.09
N VAL A 47 -6.37 -2.51 -0.16
CA VAL A 47 -5.49 -2.56 1.02
C VAL A 47 -4.48 -3.70 0.93
N ASP A 48 -4.49 -4.47 -0.16
CA ASP A 48 -3.41 -5.41 -0.47
C ASP A 48 -2.21 -4.64 -1.02
N LEU A 49 -1.25 -4.36 -0.14
CA LEU A 49 0.01 -3.69 -0.50
C LEU A 49 0.87 -4.49 -1.49
N ARG A 50 0.57 -5.78 -1.75
CA ARG A 50 1.29 -6.57 -2.75
C ARG A 50 0.88 -6.20 -4.18
N ASP A 51 -0.39 -5.92 -4.42
CA ASP A 51 -0.91 -5.58 -5.74
C ASP A 51 -0.24 -4.33 -6.38
N PRO A 52 -0.13 -3.17 -5.70
CA PRO A 52 0.54 -2.01 -6.28
C PRO A 52 2.04 -2.25 -6.52
N ALA A 53 2.72 -3.00 -5.65
CA ALA A 53 4.14 -3.32 -5.85
C ALA A 53 4.35 -4.17 -7.11
N VAL A 54 3.50 -5.18 -7.34
CA VAL A 54 3.54 -6.00 -8.56
C VAL A 54 3.28 -5.15 -9.80
N ARG A 55 2.23 -4.32 -9.81
CA ARG A 55 1.90 -3.46 -10.96
C ARG A 55 2.99 -2.45 -11.31
N ILE A 56 3.60 -1.83 -10.29
CA ILE A 56 4.76 -0.94 -10.51
C ILE A 56 5.88 -1.71 -11.21
N CYS A 57 6.12 -2.96 -10.80
CA CYS A 57 7.18 -3.78 -11.37
C CYS A 57 6.93 -4.31 -12.77
N GLU A 58 5.67 -4.51 -13.15
CA GLU A 58 5.32 -4.81 -14.55
C GLU A 58 5.61 -3.64 -15.49
N GLN A 59 5.52 -2.40 -14.98
CA GLN A 59 5.63 -1.19 -15.80
C GLN A 59 7.01 -0.52 -15.74
N ALA A 60 7.79 -0.76 -14.68
CA ALA A 60 9.09 -0.13 -14.47
C ALA A 60 10.19 -0.79 -15.31
N VAL A 61 10.11 -0.58 -16.64
CA VAL A 61 11.13 -1.01 -17.61
C VAL A 61 11.88 0.20 -18.20
N PRO A 62 13.22 0.10 -18.39
CA PRO A 62 14.09 -1.03 -18.05
C PRO A 62 14.29 -1.21 -16.54
N ARG A 63 14.53 -2.46 -16.11
CA ARG A 63 14.80 -2.77 -14.70
C ARG A 63 16.09 -2.09 -14.27
N MET A 64 16.06 -1.48 -13.08
CA MET A 64 17.22 -0.82 -12.50
C MET A 64 18.34 -1.84 -12.23
N THR A 65 19.53 -1.54 -12.76
CA THR A 65 20.73 -2.34 -12.56
C THR A 65 21.38 -2.06 -11.21
N GLY A 66 22.28 -2.95 -10.75
CA GLY A 66 23.11 -2.69 -9.58
C GLY A 66 23.96 -1.42 -9.71
N THR A 67 24.52 -1.17 -10.90
CA THR A 67 25.30 0.04 -11.19
C THR A 67 24.47 1.32 -11.05
N GLU A 68 23.20 1.29 -11.49
CA GLU A 68 22.28 2.42 -11.33
C GLU A 68 21.85 2.59 -9.87
N TRP A 69 21.63 1.50 -9.15
CA TRP A 69 21.34 1.54 -7.72
C TRP A 69 22.48 2.20 -6.95
N ASP A 70 23.72 1.76 -7.17
CA ASP A 70 24.89 2.32 -6.50
C ASP A 70 25.07 3.82 -6.80
N ARG A 71 24.71 4.25 -8.02
CA ARG A 71 24.74 5.65 -8.41
C ARG A 71 23.73 6.50 -7.62
N TYR A 72 22.50 6.01 -7.40
CA TYR A 72 21.42 6.80 -6.81
C TYR A 72 21.21 6.58 -5.31
N PHE A 73 21.61 5.43 -4.78
CA PHE A 73 21.33 4.98 -3.42
C PHE A 73 22.60 4.53 -2.70
N ALA A 74 23.72 5.22 -2.93
CA ALA A 74 25.01 4.90 -2.32
C ALA A 74 24.91 4.73 -0.79
N GLY A 75 25.38 3.58 -0.29
CA GLY A 75 25.34 3.23 1.14
C GLY A 75 24.16 2.35 1.56
N LEU A 76 23.29 1.96 0.62
CA LEU A 76 22.26 0.94 0.85
C LEU A 76 22.61 -0.36 0.12
N ASP A 77 22.39 -1.50 0.78
CA ASP A 77 22.48 -2.80 0.14
C ASP A 77 21.54 -2.85 -1.08
N PHE A 78 21.99 -3.54 -2.14
CA PHE A 78 21.17 -3.71 -3.35
C PHE A 78 19.90 -4.50 -3.03
N ALA A 79 18.75 -3.81 -3.09
CA ALA A 79 17.43 -4.38 -2.87
C ALA A 79 16.52 -3.97 -4.03
N PRO A 80 16.56 -4.68 -5.17
CA PRO A 80 15.85 -4.23 -6.36
C PRO A 80 14.35 -4.11 -6.06
N PRO A 81 13.68 -3.00 -6.46
CA PRO A 81 12.26 -2.79 -6.15
C PRO A 81 11.38 -3.89 -6.76
N CYS A 82 11.88 -4.48 -7.85
CA CYS A 82 11.21 -5.49 -8.64
C CYS A 82 12.06 -6.75 -8.70
N ARG A 83 11.47 -7.87 -8.29
CA ARG A 83 12.08 -9.20 -8.41
C ARG A 83 11.84 -9.77 -9.80
N ASP A 84 12.74 -10.61 -10.27
CA ASP A 84 12.54 -11.42 -11.49
C ASP A 84 11.37 -12.40 -11.33
#